data_AF-A0A0F8W3N4-F1
#
_entry.id   AF-A0A0F8W3N4-F1
#
_cell.length_a   1.000
_cell.length_b   1.000
_cell.length_c   1.000
_cell.angle_alpha   90.00
_cell.angle_beta   90.00
_cell.angle_gamma   90.00
#
_symmetry.space_group_name_H-M   'P 1'
#
loop_
_entity.id
_entity.type
_entity.pdbx_description
1 polymer ?
#
loop_
_entity_poly.entity_id
_entity_poly.type
_entity_poly.pdbx_seq_one_letter_code
_entity_poly.pdbx_strand_id
1 'polypeptide(L)'
;LGSQAAANKQFESFTEIAAKTPFALQEIVGASGSLVTAAQQTGASIDELTIITANLASSTGLSFSEAAENISRSLLAGIGSADRFRDKGITPMIAAIAGIADATKLGPQELLQAFRDLAGEGGRFAGAAVEFSKTLGGALSNIGDATDKFKASFGEAFSPQLIAFITEGLIPAINDLTGVVKESEDAIGDLAGDGVECLAMEASSHGIDQYRLDGVRLAAAALINLTRDHLAGKEMEIGRYYQSNGQHIAAINRFRVIIDKYQTTSHVPEALLRLTESYLALGVTDEAQATTAVLGYNFPGSEWYQDSYALLTGVDLRPKEDEGSWISRAWKSVF
;
A
#
# COMPACT_ATOMS: atom_id res chain seq x y z
N LEU A 1 6.20 -21.96 -32.47
CA LEU A 1 6.75 -21.98 -31.09
C LEU A 1 7.56 -23.27 -30.96
N GLY A 2 8.87 -23.19 -31.21
CA GLY A 2 9.73 -24.35 -31.49
C GLY A 2 10.52 -24.80 -30.26
N SER A 3 10.39 -26.09 -29.93
CA SER A 3 11.05 -26.83 -28.84
C SER A 3 10.62 -26.49 -27.41
N GLN A 4 10.52 -27.54 -26.58
CA GLN A 4 10.24 -27.48 -25.14
C GLN A 4 11.22 -26.56 -24.39
N ALA A 5 12.47 -26.47 -24.87
CA ALA A 5 13.49 -25.61 -24.31
C ALA A 5 13.18 -24.11 -24.48
N ALA A 6 12.64 -23.70 -25.62
CA ALA A 6 12.27 -22.30 -25.85
C ALA A 6 11.05 -21.89 -25.01
N ALA A 7 10.09 -22.81 -24.82
CA ALA A 7 8.94 -22.59 -23.96
C ALA A 7 9.35 -22.43 -22.48
N ASN A 8 10.25 -23.30 -21.99
CA ASN A 8 10.79 -23.18 -20.64
C ASN A 8 11.55 -21.86 -20.43
N LYS A 9 12.40 -21.48 -21.38
CA LYS A 9 13.14 -20.21 -21.32
C LYS A 9 12.20 -19.00 -21.29
N GLN A 10 11.12 -19.03 -22.07
CA GLN A 10 10.13 -17.94 -22.06
C GLN A 10 9.37 -17.88 -20.74
N PHE A 11 9.02 -19.03 -20.16
CA PHE A 11 8.36 -19.11 -18.86
C PHE A 11 9.25 -18.62 -17.70
N GLU A 12 10.54 -18.93 -17.75
CA GLU A 12 11.55 -18.39 -16.83
C GLU A 12 11.63 -16.87 -16.95
N SER A 13 11.69 -16.34 -18.17
CA SER A 13 11.70 -14.88 -18.40
C SER A 13 10.45 -14.20 -17.87
N PHE A 14 9.26 -14.74 -18.13
CA PHE A 14 8.01 -14.23 -17.55
C PHE A 14 8.01 -14.28 -16.02
N THR A 15 8.58 -15.33 -15.43
CA THR A 15 8.74 -15.44 -13.97
C THR A 15 9.64 -14.34 -13.41
N GLU A 16 10.76 -14.03 -14.07
CA GLU A 16 11.65 -12.95 -13.66
C GLU A 16 11.01 -11.56 -13.79
N ILE A 17 10.23 -11.34 -14.85
CA ILE A 17 9.53 -10.08 -15.07
C ILE A 17 8.39 -9.91 -14.06
N ALA A 18 7.59 -10.95 -13.81
CA ALA A 18 6.55 -10.93 -12.77
C ALA A 18 7.13 -10.53 -11.41
N ALA A 19 8.28 -11.10 -11.03
CA ALA A 19 8.94 -10.79 -9.76
C ALA A 19 9.40 -9.32 -9.60
N LYS A 20 9.48 -8.55 -10.70
CA LYS A 20 9.97 -7.16 -10.72
C LYS A 20 8.88 -6.14 -11.09
N THR A 21 7.70 -6.61 -11.47
CA THR A 21 6.57 -5.78 -11.93
C THR A 21 5.38 -6.02 -11.00
N PRO A 22 4.29 -5.22 -11.07
CA PRO A 22 3.13 -5.45 -10.22
C PRO A 22 2.12 -6.44 -10.82
N PHE A 23 2.50 -7.15 -11.89
CA PHE A 23 1.60 -8.02 -12.62
C PHE A 23 1.90 -9.46 -12.31
N ALA A 24 0.84 -10.22 -12.07
CA ALA A 24 0.96 -11.63 -11.77
C ALA A 24 1.49 -12.40 -12.99
N LEU A 25 2.28 -13.44 -12.75
CA LEU A 25 2.78 -14.38 -13.76
C LEU A 25 1.63 -14.94 -14.59
N GLN A 26 0.48 -15.21 -13.97
CA GLN A 26 -0.70 -15.71 -14.67
C GLN A 26 -1.28 -14.67 -15.64
N GLU A 27 -1.25 -13.38 -15.29
CA GLU A 27 -1.67 -12.29 -16.18
C GLU A 27 -0.70 -12.14 -17.36
N ILE A 28 0.60 -12.19 -17.09
CA ILE A 28 1.65 -12.10 -18.12
C ILE A 28 1.56 -13.30 -19.08
N VAL A 29 1.40 -14.52 -18.54
CA VAL A 29 1.22 -15.74 -19.33
C VAL A 29 -0.09 -15.71 -20.11
N GLY A 30 -1.18 -15.19 -19.52
CA GLY A 30 -2.47 -15.03 -20.19
C GLY A 30 -2.40 -14.09 -21.39
N ALA A 31 -1.55 -13.06 -21.32
CA ALA A 31 -1.30 -12.13 -22.42
C ALA A 31 -0.26 -12.62 -23.46
N SER A 32 0.35 -13.79 -23.25
CA SER A 32 1.43 -14.30 -24.10
C SER A 32 1.04 -14.43 -25.58
N GLY A 33 -0.21 -14.76 -25.89
CA GLY A 33 -0.72 -14.81 -27.26
C GLY A 33 -0.58 -13.47 -27.96
N SER A 34 -1.08 -12.39 -27.34
CA SER A 34 -1.00 -11.03 -27.88
C SER A 34 0.45 -10.56 -28.06
N LEU A 35 1.32 -10.89 -27.10
CA LEU A 35 2.76 -10.57 -27.15
C LEU A 35 3.47 -11.32 -28.28
N VAL A 36 3.17 -12.61 -28.47
CA VAL A 36 3.72 -13.42 -29.58
C VAL A 36 3.28 -12.86 -30.92
N THR A 37 2.00 -12.48 -31.06
CA THR A 37 1.47 -11.87 -32.28
C THR A 37 2.17 -10.53 -32.58
N ALA A 38 2.35 -9.68 -31.57
CA ALA A 38 3.08 -8.42 -31.71
C ALA A 38 4.55 -8.63 -32.10
N ALA A 39 5.21 -9.64 -31.49
CA ALA A 39 6.58 -10.01 -31.80
C ALA A 39 6.72 -10.51 -33.25
N GLN A 40 5.80 -11.33 -33.73
CA GLN A 40 5.80 -11.83 -35.10
C GLN A 40 5.65 -10.71 -36.14
N GLN A 41 4.86 -9.70 -35.83
CA GLN A 41 4.58 -8.59 -36.74
C GLN A 41 5.75 -7.61 -36.86
N THR A 42 6.56 -7.49 -35.81
CA THR A 42 7.58 -6.44 -35.72
C THR A 42 9.02 -6.96 -35.64
N GLY A 43 9.21 -8.24 -35.31
CA GLY A 43 10.52 -8.81 -35.02
C GLY A 43 11.06 -8.45 -33.62
N ALA A 44 10.28 -7.75 -32.79
CA ALA A 44 10.64 -7.48 -31.39
C ALA A 44 10.72 -8.78 -30.58
N SER A 45 11.52 -8.76 -29.50
CA SER A 45 11.53 -9.88 -28.57
C SER A 45 10.27 -9.86 -27.69
N ILE A 46 9.83 -11.05 -27.25
CA ILE A 46 8.67 -11.15 -26.35
C ILE A 46 8.98 -10.43 -25.03
N ASP A 47 10.21 -10.54 -24.52
CA ASP A 47 10.64 -9.91 -23.27
C ASP A 47 10.59 -8.39 -23.33
N GLU A 48 11.05 -7.82 -24.44
CA GLU A 48 10.95 -6.38 -24.71
C GLU A 48 9.49 -5.91 -24.72
N LEU A 49 8.62 -6.60 -25.46
CA LEU A 49 7.20 -6.27 -25.50
C LEU A 49 6.54 -6.44 -24.13
N THR A 50 6.97 -7.42 -23.34
CA THR A 50 6.48 -7.63 -21.97
C THR A 50 6.84 -6.44 -21.07
N ILE A 51 8.07 -5.93 -21.16
CA ILE A 51 8.52 -4.76 -20.39
C ILE A 51 7.78 -3.50 -20.82
N ILE A 52 7.65 -3.25 -22.13
CA ILE A 52 6.89 -2.12 -22.68
C ILE A 52 5.44 -2.19 -22.18
N THR A 53 4.82 -3.37 -22.26
CA THR A 53 3.45 -3.59 -21.79
C THR A 53 3.33 -3.30 -20.29
N ALA A 54 4.26 -3.81 -19.47
CA ALA A 54 4.24 -3.60 -18.02
C ALA A 54 4.34 -2.10 -17.67
N ASN A 55 5.29 -1.40 -18.28
CA ASN A 55 5.49 0.03 -18.05
C ASN A 55 4.30 0.86 -18.52
N LEU A 56 3.72 0.51 -19.68
CA LEU A 56 2.54 1.18 -20.21
C LEU A 56 1.31 0.94 -19.32
N ALA A 57 1.04 -0.29 -18.93
CA ALA A 57 -0.07 -0.65 -18.04
C ALA A 57 0.03 0.10 -16.70
N SER A 58 1.22 0.09 -16.08
CA SER A 58 1.48 0.75 -14.79
C SER A 58 1.35 2.28 -14.84
N SER A 59 1.56 2.89 -16.01
CA SER A 59 1.54 4.36 -16.17
C SER A 59 0.21 4.90 -16.66
N THR A 60 -0.65 4.05 -17.23
CA THR A 60 -1.90 4.46 -17.90
C THR A 60 -3.16 3.93 -17.23
N GLY A 61 -3.01 3.06 -16.22
CA GLY A 61 -4.14 2.43 -15.53
C GLY A 61 -4.89 1.44 -16.42
N LEU A 62 -4.20 0.83 -17.39
CA LEU A 62 -4.69 -0.34 -18.12
C LEU A 62 -4.28 -1.60 -17.36
N SER A 63 -5.09 -2.66 -17.45
CA SER A 63 -4.60 -3.99 -17.09
C SER A 63 -3.48 -4.44 -18.04
N PHE A 64 -2.63 -5.36 -17.58
CA PHE A 64 -1.56 -5.91 -18.42
C PHE A 64 -2.12 -6.54 -19.71
N SER A 65 -3.22 -7.29 -19.59
CA SER A 65 -3.88 -7.92 -20.73
C SER A 65 -4.45 -6.90 -21.72
N GLU A 66 -5.12 -5.84 -21.24
CA GLU A 66 -5.64 -4.78 -22.13
C GLU A 66 -4.51 -4.05 -22.85
N ALA A 67 -3.42 -3.74 -22.14
CA ALA A 67 -2.25 -3.11 -22.75
C ALA A 67 -1.64 -4.02 -23.82
N ALA A 68 -1.41 -5.30 -23.53
CA ALA A 68 -0.82 -6.25 -24.47
C ALA A 68 -1.71 -6.46 -25.70
N GLU A 69 -3.02 -6.57 -25.50
CA GLU A 69 -4.00 -6.71 -26.56
C GLU A 69 -4.03 -5.47 -27.47
N ASN A 70 -4.06 -4.28 -26.89
CA ASN A 70 -4.10 -3.02 -27.65
C ASN A 70 -2.77 -2.75 -28.36
N ILE A 71 -1.62 -3.09 -27.76
CA ILE A 71 -0.32 -3.10 -28.46
C ILE A 71 -0.40 -4.03 -29.67
N SER A 72 -0.85 -5.27 -29.48
CA SER A 72 -0.94 -6.26 -30.56
C SER A 72 -1.85 -5.80 -31.71
N ARG A 73 -3.07 -5.33 -31.38
CA ARG A 73 -4.01 -4.76 -32.36
C ARG A 73 -3.40 -3.57 -33.09
N SER A 74 -2.75 -2.65 -32.36
CA SER A 74 -2.13 -1.46 -32.96
C SER A 74 -1.00 -1.79 -33.94
N LEU A 75 -0.20 -2.81 -33.64
CA LEU A 75 0.90 -3.23 -34.51
C LEU A 75 0.41 -4.03 -35.73
N LEU A 76 -0.73 -4.71 -35.61
CA LEU A 76 -1.34 -5.46 -36.71
C LEU A 76 -2.12 -4.57 -37.68
N ALA A 77 -2.98 -3.70 -37.15
CA ALA A 77 -4.00 -2.98 -37.92
C ALA A 77 -3.90 -1.45 -37.79
N GLY A 78 -2.84 -0.95 -37.15
CA GLY A 78 -2.63 0.47 -36.87
C GLY A 78 -3.27 0.91 -35.55
N ILE A 79 -2.74 1.98 -34.96
CA ILE A 79 -3.14 2.47 -33.62
C ILE A 79 -4.61 2.87 -33.51
N GLY A 80 -5.28 3.14 -34.64
CA GLY A 80 -6.72 3.41 -34.65
C GLY A 80 -7.59 2.21 -34.24
N SER A 81 -7.06 0.99 -34.29
CA SER A 81 -7.73 -0.25 -33.86
C SER A 81 -7.60 -0.56 -32.36
N ALA A 82 -6.79 0.23 -31.65
CA ALA A 82 -6.58 0.10 -30.22
C ALA A 82 -7.53 1.05 -29.47
N ASP A 83 -8.80 0.68 -29.35
CA ASP A 83 -9.85 1.56 -28.83
C ASP A 83 -9.51 2.10 -27.44
N ARG A 84 -8.95 1.26 -26.56
CA ARG A 84 -8.54 1.67 -25.21
C ARG A 84 -7.42 2.73 -25.20
N PHE A 85 -6.59 2.78 -26.23
CA PHE A 85 -5.51 3.77 -26.32
C PHE A 85 -6.02 5.17 -26.62
N ARG A 86 -7.17 5.30 -27.28
CA ARG A 86 -7.83 6.58 -27.44
C ARG A 86 -8.37 7.08 -26.10
N ASP A 87 -9.09 6.21 -25.39
CA ASP A 87 -9.73 6.54 -24.12
C ASP A 87 -8.71 6.93 -23.04
N LYS A 88 -7.57 6.22 -22.99
CA LYS A 88 -6.49 6.47 -22.02
C LYS A 88 -5.47 7.52 -22.47
N GLY A 89 -5.73 8.22 -23.58
CA GLY A 89 -4.84 9.28 -24.08
C GLY A 89 -3.47 8.79 -24.57
N ILE A 90 -3.31 7.50 -24.86
CA ILE A 90 -2.06 6.90 -25.33
C ILE A 90 -1.81 7.26 -26.79
N THR A 91 -2.86 7.31 -27.62
CA THR A 91 -2.75 7.70 -29.04
C THR A 91 -2.13 9.10 -29.23
N PRO A 92 -2.57 10.17 -28.54
CA PRO A 92 -1.91 11.47 -28.65
C PRO A 92 -0.50 11.49 -28.05
N MET A 93 -0.19 10.67 -27.03
CA MET A 93 1.18 10.54 -26.52
C MET A 93 2.11 9.92 -27.57
N ILE A 94 1.67 8.88 -28.27
CA ILE A 94 2.41 8.26 -29.38
C ILE A 94 2.62 9.26 -30.51
N ALA A 95 1.60 10.04 -30.87
CA ALA A 95 1.72 11.09 -31.88
C ALA A 95 2.79 12.14 -31.49
N ALA A 96 2.77 12.59 -30.24
CA ALA A 96 3.72 13.56 -29.71
C ALA A 96 5.15 13.02 -29.69
N ILE A 97 5.36 11.76 -29.28
CA ILE A 97 6.67 11.10 -29.26
C ILE A 97 7.22 10.93 -30.67
N ALA A 98 6.38 10.52 -31.63
CA ALA A 98 6.77 10.37 -33.02
C ALA A 98 6.93 11.71 -33.75
N GLY A 99 6.61 12.85 -33.11
CA GLY A 99 6.72 14.17 -33.72
C GLY A 99 5.74 14.41 -34.87
N ILE A 100 4.57 13.75 -34.85
CA ILE A 100 3.56 13.84 -35.90
C ILE A 100 2.20 14.27 -35.35
N ALA A 101 1.36 14.83 -36.22
CA ALA A 101 0.02 15.28 -35.82
C ALA A 101 -0.99 14.13 -35.65
N ASP A 102 -0.76 12.98 -36.29
CA ASP A 102 -1.74 11.89 -36.40
C ASP A 102 -1.07 10.52 -36.37
N ALA A 103 -1.11 9.86 -35.21
CA ALA A 103 -0.51 8.55 -34.99
C ALA A 103 -1.12 7.43 -35.86
N THR A 104 -2.31 7.61 -36.45
CA THR A 104 -2.93 6.61 -37.33
C THR A 104 -2.14 6.37 -38.62
N LYS A 105 -1.22 7.28 -38.97
CA LYS A 105 -0.36 7.18 -40.14
C LYS A 105 0.89 6.33 -39.94
N LEU A 106 1.19 5.96 -38.69
CA LEU A 106 2.38 5.18 -38.37
C LEU A 106 2.23 3.73 -38.80
N GLY A 107 3.26 3.20 -39.48
CA GLY A 107 3.39 1.77 -39.76
C GLY A 107 3.79 0.95 -38.52
N PRO A 108 3.75 -0.40 -38.60
CA PRO A 108 4.05 -1.26 -37.45
C PRO A 108 5.43 -1.02 -36.81
N GLN A 109 6.46 -0.78 -37.63
CA GLN A 109 7.82 -0.52 -37.14
C GLN A 109 7.96 0.86 -36.47
N GLU A 110 7.29 1.87 -37.03
CA GLU A 110 7.31 3.22 -36.47
C GLU A 110 6.48 3.27 -35.16
N LEU A 111 5.37 2.53 -35.11
CA LEU A 111 4.58 2.34 -33.87
C LEU A 111 5.38 1.62 -32.79
N LEU A 112 6.09 0.54 -33.14
CA LEU A 112 6.97 -0.14 -32.19
C LEU A 112 8.04 0.82 -31.66
N GLN A 113 8.66 1.63 -32.53
CA GLN A 113 9.63 2.61 -32.08
C GLN A 113 9.00 3.65 -31.14
N ALA A 114 7.80 4.12 -31.45
CA ALA A 114 7.10 5.03 -30.55
C ALA A 114 6.74 4.37 -29.21
N PHE A 115 6.42 3.07 -29.17
CA PHE A 115 6.24 2.33 -27.91
C PHE A 115 7.55 2.16 -27.13
N ARG A 116 8.69 1.98 -27.80
CA ARG A 116 10.01 1.96 -27.15
C ARG A 116 10.32 3.31 -26.51
N ASP A 117 10.12 4.39 -27.25
CA ASP A 117 10.38 5.74 -26.77
C ASP A 117 9.37 6.15 -25.67
N LEU A 118 8.17 5.56 -25.68
CA LEU A 118 7.16 5.77 -24.64
C LEU A 118 7.43 4.95 -23.38
N ALA A 119 7.68 3.65 -23.49
CA ALA A 119 7.63 2.71 -22.37
C ALA A 119 8.73 1.63 -22.37
N GLY A 120 9.62 1.64 -23.38
CA GLY A 120 10.83 0.81 -23.42
C GLY A 120 11.95 1.36 -22.56
N GLU A 121 13.14 0.76 -22.68
CA GLU A 121 14.34 1.20 -21.96
C GLU A 121 14.74 2.63 -22.37
N GLY A 122 14.88 3.52 -21.39
CA GLY A 122 15.17 4.95 -21.63
C GLY A 122 13.99 5.78 -22.14
N GLY A 123 12.82 5.17 -22.34
CA GLY A 123 11.59 5.86 -22.72
C GLY A 123 10.93 6.63 -21.57
N ARG A 124 9.86 7.39 -21.89
CA ARG A 124 9.17 8.28 -20.95
C ARG A 124 8.65 7.57 -19.69
N PHE A 125 8.18 6.33 -19.82
CA PHE A 125 7.67 5.48 -18.74
C PHE A 125 8.63 4.35 -18.38
N ALA A 126 9.91 4.45 -18.75
CA ALA A 126 10.91 3.47 -18.38
C ALA A 126 10.93 3.27 -16.86
N GLY A 127 10.84 2.01 -16.42
CA GLY A 127 10.89 1.65 -15.01
C GLY A 127 9.59 1.93 -14.24
N ALA A 128 8.52 2.41 -14.88
CA ALA A 128 7.24 2.65 -14.22
C ALA A 128 6.69 1.39 -13.54
N ALA A 129 6.84 0.21 -14.16
CA ALA A 129 6.43 -1.04 -13.55
C ALA A 129 7.30 -1.43 -12.34
N VAL A 130 8.60 -1.11 -12.38
CA VAL A 130 9.52 -1.39 -11.27
C VAL A 130 9.28 -0.45 -10.10
N GLU A 131 8.97 0.82 -10.35
CA GLU A 131 8.58 1.74 -9.28
C GLU A 131 7.20 1.41 -8.72
N PHE A 132 6.25 1.01 -9.56
CA PHE A 132 4.94 0.57 -9.12
C PHE A 132 5.03 -0.74 -8.31
N SER A 133 5.91 -1.68 -8.66
CA SER A 133 6.09 -2.93 -7.90
C SER A 133 6.63 -2.72 -6.49
N LYS A 134 7.30 -1.57 -6.23
CA LYS A 134 7.71 -1.16 -4.87
C LYS A 134 6.58 -0.57 -4.04
N THR A 135 5.43 -0.24 -4.65
CA THR A 135 4.24 0.23 -3.92
C THR A 135 3.51 -0.93 -3.25
N LEU A 136 2.70 -0.66 -2.23
CA LEU A 136 1.97 -1.70 -1.50
C LEU A 136 1.06 -2.52 -2.43
N GLY A 137 0.34 -1.88 -3.36
CA GLY A 137 -0.50 -2.57 -4.34
C GLY A 137 0.29 -3.50 -5.28
N GLY A 138 1.45 -3.04 -5.75
CA GLY A 138 2.36 -3.87 -6.56
C GLY A 138 3.00 -5.01 -5.79
N ALA A 139 3.40 -4.78 -4.55
CA ALA A 139 3.95 -5.79 -3.66
C ALA A 139 2.89 -6.86 -3.29
N LEU A 140 1.64 -6.46 -3.08
CA LEU A 140 0.52 -7.36 -2.77
C LEU A 140 0.14 -8.25 -3.95
N SER A 141 0.13 -7.72 -5.18
CA SER A 141 -0.07 -8.50 -6.41
C SER A 141 0.98 -9.63 -6.54
N ASN A 142 2.25 -9.32 -6.24
CA ASN A 142 3.35 -10.29 -6.25
C ASN A 142 3.29 -11.33 -5.12
N ILE A 143 2.70 -10.95 -3.97
CA ILE A 143 2.47 -11.88 -2.85
C ILE A 143 1.41 -12.93 -3.23
N GLY A 144 0.35 -12.55 -3.96
CA GLY A 144 -0.66 -13.51 -4.46
C GLY A 144 -0.03 -14.67 -5.24
N ASP A 145 0.89 -14.35 -6.16
CA ASP A 145 1.66 -15.32 -6.93
C ASP A 145 2.66 -16.14 -6.12
N ALA A 146 3.36 -15.50 -5.17
CA ALA A 146 4.25 -16.20 -4.25
C ALA A 146 3.48 -17.24 -3.43
N THR A 147 2.21 -16.97 -3.13
CA THR A 147 1.32 -17.86 -2.38
C THR A 147 0.84 -19.04 -3.24
N ASP A 148 0.56 -18.82 -4.52
CA ASP A 148 0.18 -19.92 -5.43
C ASP A 148 1.39 -20.80 -5.81
N LYS A 149 2.58 -20.21 -5.98
CA LYS A 149 3.84 -20.96 -6.09
C LYS A 149 4.17 -21.70 -4.79
N PHE A 150 3.90 -21.10 -3.63
CA PHE A 150 4.04 -21.75 -2.32
C PHE A 150 3.11 -22.97 -2.22
N LYS A 151 1.82 -22.85 -2.58
CA LYS A 151 0.89 -24.00 -2.61
C LYS A 151 1.35 -25.10 -3.57
N ALA A 152 1.82 -24.74 -4.76
CA ALA A 152 2.29 -25.71 -5.77
C ALA A 152 3.59 -26.41 -5.38
N SER A 153 4.46 -25.75 -4.59
CA SER A 153 5.77 -26.28 -4.19
C SER A 153 5.71 -27.16 -2.92
N PHE A 154 4.65 -27.05 -2.12
CA PHE A 154 4.56 -27.65 -0.78
C PHE A 154 3.37 -28.59 -0.58
N GLY A 155 2.73 -29.09 -1.64
CA GLY A 155 1.49 -29.90 -1.60
C GLY A 155 1.46 -31.10 -0.63
N GLU A 156 2.59 -31.49 0.00
CA GLU A 156 2.67 -32.53 1.02
C GLU A 156 3.38 -32.13 2.33
N ALA A 157 3.87 -30.89 2.46
CA ALA A 157 4.93 -30.55 3.44
C ALA A 157 4.49 -29.67 4.64
N PHE A 158 3.24 -29.21 4.70
CA PHE A 158 2.72 -28.43 5.84
C PHE A 158 1.49 -29.07 6.48
N SER A 159 1.28 -28.77 7.77
CA SER A 159 0.12 -29.28 8.50
C SER A 159 -1.18 -28.71 7.93
N PRO A 160 -2.29 -29.48 7.93
CA PRO A 160 -3.59 -29.04 7.42
C PRO A 160 -4.07 -27.71 8.02
N GLN A 161 -3.72 -27.43 9.28
CA GLN A 161 -4.09 -26.19 9.96
C GLN A 161 -3.37 -24.95 9.40
N LEU A 162 -2.11 -25.09 8.98
CA LEU A 162 -1.35 -23.98 8.41
C LEU A 162 -1.81 -23.70 6.97
N ILE A 163 -2.15 -24.75 6.22
CA ILE A 163 -2.75 -24.61 4.88
C ILE A 163 -4.07 -23.87 5.00
N ALA A 164 -4.98 -24.30 5.89
CA ALA A 164 -6.28 -23.67 6.09
C ALA A 164 -6.18 -22.19 6.53
N PHE A 165 -5.27 -21.87 7.46
CA PHE A 165 -5.03 -20.49 7.89
C PHE A 165 -4.63 -19.58 6.71
N ILE A 166 -3.79 -20.08 5.81
CA ILE A 166 -3.33 -19.32 4.65
C ILE A 166 -4.43 -19.25 3.58
N THR A 167 -5.05 -20.36 3.21
CA THR A 167 -6.03 -20.40 2.11
C THR A 167 -7.39 -19.81 2.45
N GLU A 168 -7.85 -19.98 3.68
CA GLU A 168 -9.21 -19.58 4.10
C GLU A 168 -9.21 -18.31 4.97
N GLY A 169 -8.05 -17.90 5.50
CA GLY A 169 -7.90 -16.69 6.31
C GLY A 169 -7.18 -15.58 5.57
N LEU A 170 -5.90 -15.80 5.26
CA LEU A 170 -5.02 -14.74 4.76
C LEU A 170 -5.39 -14.30 3.32
N ILE A 171 -5.67 -15.26 2.44
CA ILE A 171 -5.93 -14.98 1.01
C ILE A 171 -7.25 -14.23 0.78
N PRO A 172 -8.39 -14.61 1.38
CA PRO A 172 -9.64 -13.86 1.22
C PRO A 172 -9.53 -12.42 1.75
N ALA A 173 -8.84 -12.22 2.88
CA ALA A 173 -8.62 -10.89 3.44
C ALA A 173 -7.78 -9.98 2.52
N ILE A 174 -6.80 -10.56 1.80
CA ILE A 174 -5.98 -9.82 0.81
C ILE A 174 -6.80 -9.47 -0.44
N ASN A 175 -7.68 -10.36 -0.90
CA ASN A 175 -8.55 -10.14 -2.07
C ASN A 175 -9.65 -9.09 -1.82
N ASP A 176 -10.24 -9.08 -0.61
CA ASP A 176 -11.23 -8.06 -0.23
C ASP A 176 -10.59 -6.66 -0.19
N LEU A 177 -9.34 -6.58 0.29
CA LEU A 177 -8.55 -5.35 0.28
C LEU A 177 -8.35 -4.79 -1.13
N THR A 178 -8.07 -5.67 -2.10
CA THR A 178 -7.79 -5.28 -3.49
C THR A 178 -9.05 -4.80 -4.22
N GLY A 179 -10.24 -5.30 -3.86
CA GLY A 179 -11.51 -4.83 -4.41
C GLY A 179 -11.83 -3.38 -4.03
N VAL A 180 -11.59 -3.00 -2.77
CA VAL A 180 -11.88 -1.66 -2.23
C VAL A 180 -10.99 -0.58 -2.86
N VAL A 181 -9.73 -0.91 -3.16
CA VAL A 181 -8.80 0.02 -3.82
C VAL A 181 -9.26 0.35 -5.25
N LYS A 182 -9.84 -0.62 -5.96
CA LYS A 182 -10.24 -0.49 -7.36
C LYS A 182 -11.48 0.39 -7.56
N GLU A 183 -12.48 0.29 -6.67
CA GLU A 183 -13.67 1.17 -6.69
C GLU A 183 -13.32 2.64 -6.40
N SER A 184 -12.27 2.87 -5.62
CA SER A 184 -11.82 4.21 -5.27
C SER A 184 -11.11 4.92 -6.44
N GLU A 185 -10.43 4.19 -7.33
CA GLU A 185 -9.78 4.76 -8.52
C GLU A 185 -10.79 5.29 -9.55
N ASP A 186 -11.91 4.60 -9.76
CA ASP A 186 -12.93 5.00 -10.74
C ASP A 186 -13.63 6.31 -10.33
N ALA A 187 -13.95 6.48 -9.04
CA ALA A 187 -14.59 7.69 -8.51
C ALA A 187 -13.69 8.95 -8.61
N ILE A 188 -12.38 8.76 -8.54
CA ILE A 188 -11.39 9.84 -8.69
C ILE A 188 -11.23 10.23 -10.16
N GLY A 189 -11.42 9.28 -11.09
CA GLY A 189 -11.41 9.52 -12.52
C GLY A 189 -12.51 10.49 -13.00
N ASP A 190 -13.72 10.38 -12.45
CA ASP A 190 -14.85 11.23 -12.83
C ASP A 190 -14.66 12.71 -12.45
N LEU A 191 -14.05 12.99 -11.28
CA LEU A 191 -13.79 14.36 -10.80
C LEU A 191 -12.77 15.12 -11.67
N ALA A 192 -11.84 14.40 -12.31
CA ALA A 192 -10.87 14.99 -13.23
C ALA A 192 -11.52 15.43 -14.56
N GLY A 193 -12.65 14.81 -14.95
CA GLY A 193 -13.42 15.18 -16.15
C GLY A 193 -14.10 16.56 -16.05
N ASP A 194 -14.37 17.03 -14.83
CA ASP A 194 -15.10 18.28 -14.56
C ASP A 194 -14.20 19.53 -14.38
N GLY A 195 -12.88 19.40 -14.57
CA GLY A 195 -11.95 20.54 -14.57
C GLY A 195 -11.51 21.06 -13.20
N VAL A 196 -11.62 20.25 -12.15
CA VAL A 196 -11.11 20.58 -10.80
C VAL A 196 -9.58 20.46 -10.77
N GLU A 197 -8.87 21.56 -10.53
CA GLU A 197 -7.39 21.60 -10.56
C GLU A 197 -6.72 21.36 -9.19
N CYS A 198 -7.44 21.55 -8.08
CA CYS A 198 -6.93 21.28 -6.73
C CYS A 198 -8.07 20.81 -5.80
N LEU A 199 -7.80 19.74 -5.08
CA LEU A 199 -8.73 19.12 -4.14
C LEU A 199 -8.03 18.97 -2.78
N ALA A 200 -8.54 19.65 -1.76
CA ALA A 200 -8.10 19.48 -0.38
C ALA A 200 -9.09 18.56 0.34
N MET A 201 -8.59 17.45 0.91
CA MET A 201 -9.42 16.47 1.62
C MET A 201 -8.84 16.19 3.01
N GLU A 202 -9.72 16.06 4.00
CA GLU A 202 -9.34 15.64 5.34
C GLU A 202 -9.34 14.10 5.42
N ALA A 203 -8.18 13.53 5.72
CA ALA A 203 -7.98 12.09 5.80
C ALA A 203 -8.09 11.62 7.25
N SER A 204 -9.27 11.13 7.65
CA SER A 204 -9.44 10.52 8.98
C SER A 204 -8.69 9.19 9.09
N SER A 205 -8.15 8.87 10.27
CA SER A 205 -7.44 7.60 10.53
C SER A 205 -8.26 6.37 10.13
N HIS A 206 -9.56 6.39 10.43
CA HIS A 206 -10.49 5.33 10.07
C HIS A 206 -10.72 5.20 8.55
N GLY A 207 -10.57 6.30 7.79
CA GLY A 207 -10.62 6.28 6.32
C GLY A 207 -9.33 5.76 5.68
N ILE A 208 -8.18 5.98 6.32
CA ILE A 208 -6.87 5.44 5.89
C ILE A 208 -6.81 3.93 6.16
N ASP A 209 -7.23 3.49 7.35
CA ASP A 209 -7.25 2.06 7.71
C ASP A 209 -8.26 1.25 6.87
N GLN A 210 -9.22 1.93 6.25
CA GLN A 210 -10.16 1.36 5.29
C GLN A 210 -9.74 1.60 3.83
N TYR A 211 -8.51 2.04 3.60
CA TYR A 211 -7.90 2.24 2.28
C TYR A 211 -8.65 3.21 1.35
N ARG A 212 -9.48 4.10 1.91
CA ARG A 212 -10.33 5.03 1.14
C ARG A 212 -9.55 6.09 0.36
N LEU A 213 -8.23 6.12 0.53
CA LEU A 213 -7.32 7.07 -0.13
C LEU A 213 -6.32 6.39 -1.07
N ASP A 214 -6.33 5.05 -1.19
CA ASP A 214 -5.29 4.31 -1.92
C ASP A 214 -5.31 4.57 -3.44
N GLY A 215 -6.35 5.23 -3.97
CA GLY A 215 -6.42 5.72 -5.34
C GLY A 215 -6.10 7.22 -5.54
N VAL A 216 -5.85 7.99 -4.47
CA VAL A 216 -5.64 9.44 -4.54
C VAL A 216 -4.15 9.77 -4.65
N ARG A 217 -3.71 10.41 -5.76
CA ARG A 217 -2.37 10.99 -5.87
C ARG A 217 -2.27 12.29 -5.08
N LEU A 218 -1.70 12.21 -3.88
CA LEU A 218 -1.47 13.36 -3.01
C LEU A 218 -0.28 14.19 -3.51
N ALA A 219 -0.50 15.45 -3.91
CA ALA A 219 0.57 16.37 -4.29
C ALA A 219 1.43 16.82 -3.09
N ALA A 220 0.83 16.85 -1.90
CA ALA A 220 1.51 17.06 -0.62
C ALA A 220 0.74 16.30 0.48
N ALA A 221 1.44 15.54 1.32
CA ALA A 221 0.86 14.70 2.37
C ALA A 221 1.63 14.87 3.69
N ALA A 222 0.92 14.94 4.82
CA ALA A 222 1.53 14.91 6.14
C ALA A 222 1.74 13.44 6.62
N LEU A 223 2.67 12.71 5.97
CA LEU A 223 2.96 11.27 6.12
C LEU A 223 3.58 10.86 7.50
N ILE A 224 3.74 11.80 8.42
CA ILE A 224 4.52 11.60 9.64
C ILE A 224 3.71 10.90 10.73
N ASN A 225 2.36 11.03 10.70
CA ASN A 225 1.51 10.56 11.79
C ASN A 225 1.24 9.05 11.76
N LEU A 226 1.07 8.46 10.57
CA LEU A 226 0.76 7.03 10.42
C LEU A 226 1.92 6.13 10.89
N THR A 227 3.14 6.41 10.43
CA THR A 227 4.34 5.65 10.83
C THR A 227 4.62 5.79 12.34
N ARG A 228 4.30 6.95 12.92
CA ARG A 228 4.39 7.16 14.37
C ARG A 228 3.34 6.35 15.13
N ASP A 229 2.12 6.23 14.59
CA ASP A 229 1.06 5.39 15.17
C ASP A 229 1.48 3.92 15.21
N HIS A 230 2.02 3.38 14.12
CA HIS A 230 2.52 1.99 14.09
C HIS A 230 3.67 1.73 15.08
N LEU A 231 4.62 2.67 15.20
CA LEU A 231 5.72 2.55 16.16
C LEU A 231 5.21 2.63 17.60
N ALA A 232 4.22 3.50 17.87
CA ALA A 232 3.55 3.57 19.16
C ALA A 232 2.75 2.30 19.47
N GLY A 233 2.07 1.71 18.48
CA GLY A 233 1.33 0.46 18.62
C GLY A 233 2.24 -0.72 19.01
N LYS A 234 3.46 -0.77 18.46
CA LYS A 234 4.46 -1.77 18.87
C LYS A 234 4.90 -1.60 20.32
N GLU A 235 5.17 -0.38 20.76
CA GLU A 235 5.50 -0.11 22.16
C GLU A 235 4.32 -0.43 23.10
N MET A 236 3.07 -0.19 22.65
CA MET A 236 1.86 -0.57 23.39
C MET A 236 1.75 -2.07 23.59
N GLU A 237 1.96 -2.87 22.54
CA GLU A 237 1.87 -4.33 22.62
C GLU A 237 2.90 -4.91 23.60
N ILE A 238 4.15 -4.43 23.52
CA ILE A 238 5.22 -4.82 24.44
C ILE A 238 4.90 -4.37 25.88
N GLY A 239 4.38 -3.15 26.04
CA GLY A 239 3.97 -2.61 27.33
C GLY A 239 2.86 -3.44 27.98
N ARG A 240 1.81 -3.78 27.22
CA ARG A 240 0.70 -4.65 27.67
C ARG A 240 1.20 -6.03 28.06
N TYR A 241 2.10 -6.63 27.28
CA TYR A 241 2.71 -7.91 27.62
C TYR A 241 3.45 -7.86 28.97
N TYR A 242 4.26 -6.83 29.21
CA TYR A 242 4.93 -6.70 30.51
C TYR A 242 3.95 -6.46 31.66
N GLN A 243 2.93 -5.62 31.44
CA GLN A 243 1.92 -5.31 32.43
C GLN A 243 1.10 -6.54 32.83
N SER A 244 0.67 -7.35 31.85
CA SER A 244 -0.09 -8.58 32.09
C SER A 244 0.73 -9.65 32.84
N ASN A 245 2.05 -9.59 32.73
CA ASN A 245 2.98 -10.45 33.47
C ASN A 245 3.40 -9.85 34.84
N GLY A 246 2.77 -8.76 35.30
CA GLY A 246 3.08 -8.10 36.56
C GLY A 246 4.40 -7.31 36.57
N GLN A 247 5.06 -7.14 35.42
CA GLN A 247 6.33 -6.42 35.28
C GLN A 247 6.10 -4.93 35.07
N HIS A 248 5.50 -4.27 36.08
CA HIS A 248 5.03 -2.88 35.98
C HIS A 248 6.12 -1.86 35.64
N ILE A 249 7.36 -2.03 36.13
CA ILE A 249 8.48 -1.12 35.80
C ILE A 249 8.83 -1.19 34.30
N ALA A 250 8.86 -2.40 33.74
CA ALA A 250 9.14 -2.60 32.32
C ALA A 250 8.00 -2.05 31.44
N ALA A 251 6.75 -2.26 31.87
CA ALA A 251 5.57 -1.72 31.21
C ALA A 251 5.57 -0.18 31.20
N ILE A 252 5.85 0.45 32.35
CA ILE A 252 5.99 1.90 32.48
C ILE A 252 7.03 2.42 31.49
N ASN A 253 8.22 1.82 31.42
CA ASN A 253 9.25 2.27 30.49
C ASN A 253 8.79 2.25 29.02
N ARG A 254 7.90 1.33 28.63
CA ARG A 254 7.33 1.24 27.28
C ARG A 254 6.27 2.30 27.04
N PHE A 255 5.31 2.44 27.95
CA PHE A 255 4.26 3.46 27.81
C PHE A 255 4.83 4.88 27.85
N ARG A 256 5.89 5.12 28.63
CA ARG A 256 6.61 6.41 28.63
C ARG A 256 7.18 6.78 27.27
N VAL A 257 7.68 5.81 26.49
CA VAL A 257 8.19 6.09 25.14
C VAL A 257 7.08 6.66 24.25
N ILE A 258 5.84 6.20 24.41
CA ILE A 258 4.68 6.72 23.67
C ILE A 258 4.38 8.16 24.05
N ILE A 259 4.40 8.46 25.36
CA ILE A 259 4.16 9.81 25.86
C ILE A 259 5.32 10.76 25.56
N ASP A 260 6.55 10.28 25.43
CA ASP A 260 7.71 11.14 25.18
C ASP A 260 7.98 11.34 23.68
N LYS A 261 7.67 10.37 22.82
CA LYS A 261 8.06 10.38 21.40
C LYS A 261 6.91 10.33 20.41
N TYR A 262 5.72 9.92 20.84
CA TYR A 262 4.58 9.63 19.95
C TYR A 262 3.29 10.32 20.44
N GLN A 263 3.41 11.57 20.90
CA GLN A 263 2.36 12.35 21.58
C GLN A 263 1.13 12.68 20.73
N THR A 264 1.22 12.58 19.41
CA THR A 264 0.13 12.87 18.48
C THR A 264 -0.56 11.61 17.95
N THR A 265 -0.29 10.44 18.57
CA THR A 265 -0.82 9.14 18.13
C THR A 265 -2.12 8.77 18.84
N SER A 266 -2.89 7.89 18.21
CA SER A 266 -4.15 7.34 18.73
C SER A 266 -3.94 6.53 20.03
N HIS A 267 -2.72 6.07 20.29
CA HIS A 267 -2.36 5.23 21.43
C HIS A 267 -2.11 6.01 22.74
N VAL A 268 -2.01 7.33 22.70
CA VAL A 268 -1.68 8.16 23.88
C VAL A 268 -2.71 8.02 25.02
N PRO A 269 -4.03 8.05 24.78
CA PRO A 269 -5.02 7.91 25.86
C PRO A 269 -4.93 6.57 26.58
N GLU A 270 -4.78 5.47 25.84
CA GLU A 270 -4.60 4.13 26.41
C GLU A 270 -3.28 4.07 27.20
N ALA A 271 -2.17 4.57 26.64
CA ALA A 271 -0.87 4.57 27.31
C ALA A 271 -0.92 5.31 28.67
N LEU A 272 -1.66 6.42 28.75
CA LEU A 272 -1.86 7.17 30.00
C LEU A 272 -2.71 6.38 31.03
N LEU A 273 -3.76 5.67 30.59
CA LEU A 273 -4.49 4.74 31.47
C LEU A 273 -3.53 3.64 31.98
N ARG A 274 -2.78 2.98 31.09
CA ARG A 274 -1.88 1.88 31.47
C ARG A 274 -0.76 2.32 32.40
N LEU A 275 -0.27 3.55 32.24
CA LEU A 275 0.64 4.19 33.20
C LEU A 275 -0.03 4.37 34.56
N THR A 276 -1.27 4.87 34.59
CA THR A 276 -2.05 5.03 35.83
C THR A 276 -2.23 3.70 36.55
N GLU A 277 -2.65 2.65 35.85
CA GLU A 277 -2.77 1.30 36.40
C GLU A 277 -1.43 0.78 36.98
N SER A 278 -0.35 0.96 36.22
CA SER A 278 0.98 0.48 36.62
C SER A 278 1.55 1.26 37.81
N TYR A 279 1.30 2.56 37.89
CA TYR A 279 1.70 3.38 39.04
C TYR A 279 0.90 3.02 40.30
N LEU A 280 -0.41 2.81 40.18
CA LEU A 280 -1.24 2.34 41.28
C LEU A 280 -0.79 0.96 41.78
N ALA A 281 -0.49 0.03 40.88
CA ALA A 281 0.01 -1.30 41.24
C ALA A 281 1.34 -1.25 42.01
N LEU A 282 2.17 -0.24 41.76
CA LEU A 282 3.43 -0.01 42.47
C LEU A 282 3.29 0.86 43.72
N GLY A 283 2.09 1.38 44.03
CA GLY A 283 1.85 2.28 45.15
C GLY A 283 2.40 3.71 44.94
N VAL A 284 2.71 4.06 43.70
CA VAL A 284 3.26 5.36 43.31
C VAL A 284 2.08 6.31 43.00
N THR A 285 1.39 6.73 44.06
CA THR A 285 0.08 7.38 43.95
C THR A 285 0.14 8.78 43.33
N ASP A 286 1.21 9.54 43.60
CA ASP A 286 1.38 10.89 43.08
C ASP A 286 1.46 10.87 41.54
N GLU A 287 2.27 9.98 40.95
CA GLU A 287 2.36 9.81 39.51
C GLU A 287 1.08 9.28 38.89
N ALA A 288 0.35 8.39 39.57
CA ALA A 288 -0.95 7.92 39.08
C ALA A 288 -1.97 9.07 39.01
N GLN A 289 -2.03 9.91 40.05
CA GLN A 289 -2.92 11.08 40.10
C GLN A 289 -2.55 12.13 39.05
N ALA A 290 -1.26 12.39 38.86
CA ALA A 290 -0.76 13.33 37.84
C ALA A 290 -1.02 12.83 36.42
N THR A 291 -0.76 11.54 36.15
CA THR A 291 -1.01 10.93 34.83
C THR A 291 -2.50 10.98 34.48
N THR A 292 -3.38 10.68 35.45
CA THR A 292 -4.83 10.76 35.23
C THR A 292 -5.32 12.20 35.07
N ALA A 293 -4.72 13.16 35.77
CA ALA A 293 -5.05 14.58 35.61
C ALA A 293 -4.73 15.06 34.19
N VAL A 294 -3.54 14.69 33.69
CA VAL A 294 -3.12 14.96 32.30
C VAL A 294 -4.04 14.27 31.29
N LEU A 295 -4.42 13.01 31.53
CA LEU A 295 -5.37 12.30 30.67
C LEU A 295 -6.74 12.99 30.63
N GLY A 296 -7.27 13.40 31.78
CA GLY A 296 -8.55 14.09 31.86
C GLY A 296 -8.54 15.48 31.25
N TYR A 297 -7.42 16.20 31.36
CA TYR A 297 -7.27 17.52 30.75
C TYR A 297 -7.22 17.45 29.22
N ASN A 298 -6.46 16.50 28.66
CA ASN A 298 -6.22 16.41 27.21
C ASN A 298 -7.28 15.58 26.47
N PHE A 299 -7.88 14.59 27.13
CA PHE A 299 -8.86 13.66 26.55
C PHE A 299 -10.13 13.59 27.40
N PRO A 300 -10.79 14.73 27.65
CA PRO A 300 -11.99 14.79 28.49
C PRO A 300 -13.10 13.93 27.88
N GLY A 301 -13.72 13.09 28.71
CA GLY A 301 -14.84 12.23 28.29
C GLY A 301 -14.45 10.94 27.57
N SER A 302 -13.15 10.68 27.32
CA SER A 302 -12.69 9.40 26.78
C SER A 302 -12.98 8.22 27.74
N GLU A 303 -13.22 7.03 27.20
CA GLU A 303 -13.37 5.80 28.01
C GLU A 303 -12.16 5.58 28.92
N TRP A 304 -10.95 5.83 28.39
CA TRP A 304 -9.68 5.74 29.11
C TRP A 304 -9.63 6.66 30.33
N TYR A 305 -10.16 7.88 30.22
CA TYR A 305 -10.26 8.79 31.36
C TYR A 305 -11.30 8.31 32.38
N GLN A 306 -12.46 7.84 31.92
CA GLN A 306 -13.50 7.32 32.81
C GLN A 306 -12.99 6.13 33.64
N ASP A 307 -12.28 5.20 32.98
CA ASP A 307 -11.66 4.04 33.63
C ASP A 307 -10.55 4.47 34.60
N SER A 308 -9.67 5.39 34.19
CA SER A 308 -8.61 5.91 35.07
C SER A 308 -9.18 6.63 36.30
N TYR A 309 -10.27 7.39 36.10
CA TYR A 309 -10.97 8.07 37.19
C TYR A 309 -11.62 7.05 38.14
N ALA A 310 -12.27 6.02 37.62
CA ALA A 310 -12.84 4.93 38.41
C ALA A 310 -11.76 4.20 39.22
N LEU A 311 -10.61 3.91 38.61
CA LEU A 311 -9.46 3.30 39.29
C LEU A 311 -8.96 4.14 40.47
N LEU A 312 -8.74 5.45 40.28
CA LEU A 312 -8.31 6.34 41.36
C LEU A 312 -9.37 6.46 42.46
N THR A 313 -10.63 6.65 42.08
CA THR A 313 -11.71 6.85 43.05
C THR A 313 -12.01 5.60 43.87
N GLY A 314 -11.80 4.41 43.29
CA GLY A 314 -11.89 3.13 44.00
C GLY A 314 -10.84 2.93 45.10
N VAL A 315 -9.78 3.75 45.12
CA VAL A 315 -8.75 3.77 46.17
C VAL A 315 -8.71 5.10 46.93
N ASP A 316 -9.83 5.84 46.97
CA ASP A 316 -9.98 7.14 47.63
C ASP A 316 -9.03 8.24 47.13
N LEU A 317 -8.50 8.09 45.91
CA LEU A 317 -7.71 9.11 45.23
C LEU A 317 -8.54 9.90 44.23
N ARG A 318 -8.02 11.05 43.81
CA ARG A 318 -8.61 11.91 42.77
C ARG A 318 -7.52 12.40 41.82
N PRO A 319 -7.82 12.65 40.53
CA PRO A 319 -6.85 13.27 39.64
C PRO A 319 -6.36 14.57 40.25
N LYS A 320 -5.04 14.72 40.33
CA LYS A 320 -4.39 15.89 40.92
C LYS A 320 -3.19 16.22 40.08
N GLU A 321 -3.12 17.44 39.58
CA GLU A 321 -1.97 17.91 38.84
C GLU A 321 -0.78 18.10 39.80
N ASP A 322 0.39 17.66 39.36
CA ASP A 322 1.68 17.92 40.01
C ASP A 322 2.62 18.53 38.98
N GLU A 323 2.93 19.81 39.13
CA GLU A 323 3.84 20.53 38.23
C GLU A 323 5.28 19.98 38.25
N GLY A 324 5.66 19.27 39.32
CA GLY A 324 6.95 18.61 39.49
C GLY A 324 7.00 17.21 38.87
N SER A 325 5.89 16.67 38.37
CA SER A 325 5.86 15.34 37.77
C SER A 325 6.53 15.32 36.39
N TRP A 326 7.14 14.17 36.05
CA TRP A 326 7.75 13.99 34.74
C TRP A 326 6.70 14.06 33.61
N ILE A 327 5.46 13.61 33.87
CA ILE A 327 4.37 13.63 32.88
C ILE A 327 3.97 15.07 32.54
N SER A 328 3.88 15.94 33.55
CA SER A 328 3.58 17.36 33.39
C SER A 328 4.68 18.08 32.61
N ARG A 329 5.95 17.70 32.82
CA ARG A 329 7.08 18.22 32.04
C ARG A 329 7.05 17.75 30.58
N ALA A 330 6.75 16.47 30.32
CA ALA A 330 6.68 15.92 28.97
C ALA A 330 5.60 16.60 28.13
N TRP A 331 4.47 16.96 28.73
CA TRP A 331 3.40 17.69 28.04
C TRP A 331 3.71 19.18 27.83
N LYS A 332 4.35 19.86 28.78
CA LYS A 332 4.80 21.25 28.63
C LYS A 332 5.87 21.45 27.54
N SER A 333 6.55 20.39 27.08
CA SER A 333 7.56 20.52 26.01
C SER A 333 6.97 20.55 24.59
N VAL A 334 5.66 20.38 24.44
CA VAL A 334 4.98 20.20 23.14
C VAL A 334 4.04 21.36 22.83
N PHE A 335 3.48 21.99 23.86
CA PHE A 335 2.54 23.09 23.81
C PHE A 335 3.05 24.26 24.67
#